data_AF-A0A7S2H5D6-F1
#
_entry.id   AF-A0A7S2H5D6-F1
#
_cell.length_a   1.000
_cell.length_b   1.000
_cell.length_c   1.000
_cell.angle_alpha   90.00
_cell.angle_beta   90.00
_cell.angle_gamma   90.00
#
_symmetry.space_group_name_H-M   'P 1'
#
loop_
_entity.id
_entity.type
_entity.pdbx_description
1 polymer ?
#
loop_
_entity_poly.entity_id
_entity_poly.type
_entity_poly.pdbx_seq_one_letter_code
_entity_poly.pdbx_strand_id
1 'polypeptide(L)'
;TANSHAKKGWEAFTDEIIRILDRESRADGGKGLVFLLWGKPASKKTESIIQRGSNGRHTIICTSHPSPLGASKTSSPFLGSRCFSRANDALKERGMEPIDWNIDGELPNSPDGGC
;
A
#
# COMPACT_ATOMS: atom_id res chain seq x y z
N THR A 1 17.17 19.61 -0.96
CA THR A 1 17.39 18.69 0.17
C THR A 1 16.19 17.78 0.31
N ALA A 2 16.31 16.63 0.98
CA ALA A 2 15.13 15.82 1.32
C ALA A 2 14.10 16.68 2.08
N ASN A 3 12.81 16.48 1.81
CA ASN A 3 11.71 17.27 2.38
C ASN A 3 11.69 18.78 2.01
N SER A 4 12.40 19.23 0.97
CA SER A 4 12.38 20.65 0.58
C SER A 4 10.99 21.19 0.24
N HIS A 5 10.08 20.32 -0.23
CA HIS A 5 8.69 20.66 -0.54
C HIS A 5 7.70 20.08 0.48
N ALA A 6 8.16 19.58 1.62
CA ALA A 6 7.25 19.19 2.69
C ALA A 6 6.50 20.42 3.21
N LYS A 7 5.23 20.22 3.57
CA LYS A 7 4.29 21.24 4.07
C LYS A 7 3.98 22.32 3.03
N LYS A 8 4.12 22.01 1.74
CA LYS A 8 3.76 22.90 0.62
C LYS A 8 2.43 22.57 -0.04
N GLY A 9 1.64 21.66 0.56
CA GLY A 9 0.27 21.34 0.13
C GLY A 9 0.11 19.97 -0.51
N TRP A 10 1.21 19.30 -0.87
CA TRP A 10 1.21 17.93 -1.40
C TRP A 10 0.59 16.92 -0.43
N GLU A 11 0.73 17.16 0.87
CA GLU A 11 0.12 16.31 1.89
C GLU A 11 -1.40 16.34 1.81
N ALA A 12 -2.00 17.53 1.69
CA ALA A 12 -3.45 17.69 1.58
C ALA A 12 -4.00 17.08 0.29
N PHE A 13 -3.29 17.27 -0.81
CA PHE A 13 -3.64 16.66 -2.10
C PHE A 13 -3.64 15.12 -2.02
N THR A 14 -2.56 14.54 -1.51
CA THR A 14 -2.46 13.08 -1.39
C THR A 14 -3.38 12.49 -0.32
N ASP A 15 -3.72 13.26 0.73
CA ASP A 15 -4.76 12.87 1.68
C ASP A 15 -6.12 12.72 1.01
N GLU A 16 -6.47 13.64 0.10
CA GLU A 16 -7.75 13.57 -0.60
C GLU A 16 -7.81 12.37 -1.55
N ILE A 17 -6.70 12.02 -2.21
CA ILE A 17 -6.64 10.78 -3.01
C ILE A 17 -6.97 9.55 -2.15
N ILE A 18 -6.42 9.45 -0.94
CA ILE A 18 -6.71 8.32 -0.03
C ILE A 18 -8.20 8.31 0.35
N ARG A 19 -8.79 9.48 0.63
CA ARG A 19 -10.24 9.58 0.92
C ARG A 19 -11.10 9.16 -0.26
N ILE A 20 -10.73 9.56 -1.48
CA ILE A 20 -11.42 9.14 -2.71
C ILE A 20 -11.34 7.62 -2.84
N LEU A 21 -10.17 7.01 -2.71
CA LEU A 21 -10.02 5.55 -2.78
C LEU A 21 -10.86 4.80 -1.73
N ASP A 22 -10.92 5.29 -0.50
CA ASP A 22 -11.83 4.74 0.52
C ASP A 22 -13.30 4.86 0.09
N ARG A 23 -13.74 5.99 -0.46
CA ARG A 23 -15.11 6.16 -0.99
C ARG A 23 -15.41 5.23 -2.17
N GLU A 24 -14.59 5.26 -3.22
CA GLU A 24 -14.81 4.49 -4.45
C GLU A 24 -14.81 2.99 -4.20
N SER A 25 -13.93 2.50 -3.33
CA SER A 25 -13.91 1.08 -2.99
C SER A 25 -15.20 0.58 -2.31
N ARG A 26 -16.09 1.48 -1.83
CA ARG A 26 -17.43 1.10 -1.36
C ARG A 26 -18.38 0.84 -2.53
N ALA A 27 -18.22 1.58 -3.64
CA ALA A 27 -19.03 1.43 -4.84
C ALA A 27 -18.66 0.17 -5.64
N ASP A 28 -17.41 -0.29 -5.57
CA ASP A 28 -16.92 -1.53 -6.21
C ASP A 28 -17.29 -2.81 -5.43
N GLY A 29 -18.58 -2.96 -5.10
CA GLY A 29 -19.09 -4.12 -4.35
C GLY A 29 -18.56 -4.24 -2.91
N GLY A 30 -17.91 -3.19 -2.38
CA GLY A 30 -17.47 -3.13 -0.99
C GLY A 30 -16.30 -4.05 -0.62
N LYS A 31 -15.55 -4.58 -1.60
CA LYS A 31 -14.46 -5.54 -1.35
C LYS A 31 -13.32 -4.97 -0.49
N GLY A 32 -13.17 -3.65 -0.44
CA GLY A 32 -12.13 -2.99 0.35
C GLY A 32 -10.79 -2.94 -0.38
N LEU A 33 -9.75 -2.51 0.33
CA LEU A 33 -8.41 -2.29 -0.21
C LEU A 33 -7.38 -2.90 0.74
N VAL A 34 -6.17 -3.12 0.24
CA VAL A 34 -5.02 -3.50 1.05
C VAL A 34 -4.02 -2.36 1.05
N PHE A 35 -3.76 -1.78 2.22
CA PHE A 35 -2.79 -0.71 2.40
C PHE A 35 -1.50 -1.26 3.00
N LEU A 36 -0.41 -1.18 2.24
CA LEU A 36 0.94 -1.47 2.73
C LEU A 36 1.57 -0.17 3.27
N LEU A 37 1.79 -0.10 4.57
CA LEU A 37 2.29 1.09 5.25
C LEU A 37 3.69 0.85 5.79
N TRP A 38 4.68 1.42 5.12
CA TRP A 38 6.08 1.22 5.46
C TRP A 38 6.65 2.43 6.19
N GLY A 39 6.86 2.27 7.50
CA GLY A 39 7.42 3.29 8.38
C GLY A 39 6.37 4.21 9.02
N LYS A 40 6.80 4.87 10.10
CA LYS A 40 5.94 5.70 10.95
C LYS A 40 5.15 6.80 10.21
N PRO A 41 5.72 7.52 9.21
CA PRO A 41 4.97 8.55 8.50
C PRO A 41 3.75 7.99 7.76
N ALA A 42 3.91 6.84 7.08
CA ALA A 42 2.82 6.17 6.37
C ALA A 42 1.74 5.67 7.34
N SER A 43 2.14 4.99 8.41
CA SER A 43 1.21 4.50 9.45
C SER A 43 0.35 5.64 10.02
N LYS A 44 0.99 6.75 10.45
CA LYS A 44 0.26 7.88 11.03
C LYS A 44 -0.73 8.52 10.06
N LYS A 45 -0.33 8.72 8.80
CA LYS A 45 -1.22 9.30 7.77
C LYS A 45 -2.46 8.43 7.60
N THR A 46 -2.26 7.14 7.37
CA THR A 46 -3.37 6.23 7.10
C THR A 46 -4.25 5.97 8.32
N GLU A 47 -3.70 5.87 9.53
CA GLU A 47 -4.50 5.77 10.77
C GLU A 47 -5.45 6.95 10.91
N SER A 48 -4.97 8.18 10.66
CA SER A 48 -5.80 9.39 10.78
C SER A 48 -6.92 9.49 9.74
N ILE A 49 -6.75 8.87 8.56
CA ILE A 49 -7.69 8.97 7.44
C ILE A 49 -8.64 7.77 7.40
N ILE A 50 -8.11 6.54 7.45
CA ILE A 50 -8.83 5.31 7.14
C ILE A 50 -9.53 4.72 8.37
N GLN A 51 -8.93 4.75 9.56
CA GLN A 51 -9.55 4.16 10.76
C GLN A 51 -10.85 4.87 11.17
N ARG A 52 -10.98 6.17 10.87
CA ARG A 52 -12.18 6.94 11.20
C ARG A 52 -13.36 6.72 10.23
N GLY A 53 -13.11 6.26 9.01
CA GLY A 53 -14.13 6.20 7.95
C GLY A 53 -14.53 4.80 7.52
N SER A 54 -13.67 3.79 7.69
CA SER A 54 -13.77 2.56 6.88
C SER A 54 -14.38 1.34 7.59
N ASN A 55 -14.88 1.44 8.82
CA ASN A 55 -15.52 0.35 9.58
C ASN A 55 -14.78 -1.01 9.53
N GLY A 56 -13.43 -1.00 9.46
CA GLY A 56 -12.63 -2.23 9.40
C GLY A 56 -12.63 -2.97 8.05
N ARG A 57 -13.18 -2.39 6.97
CA ARG A 57 -13.28 -3.03 5.65
C ARG A 57 -11.95 -3.19 4.93
N HIS A 58 -10.99 -2.29 5.15
CA HIS A 58 -9.66 -2.40 4.53
C HIS A 58 -8.72 -3.25 5.35
N THR A 59 -7.77 -3.89 4.68
CA THR A 59 -6.63 -4.53 5.35
C THR A 59 -5.50 -3.53 5.41
N ILE A 60 -4.95 -3.31 6.61
CA ILE A 60 -3.78 -2.46 6.81
C ILE A 60 -2.62 -3.34 7.27
N ILE A 61 -1.52 -3.31 6.52
CA ILE A 61 -0.30 -4.05 6.82
C ILE A 61 0.81 -3.04 7.09
N CYS A 62 1.18 -2.90 8.36
CA CYS A 62 2.25 -2.02 8.79
C CYS A 62 3.58 -2.77 8.94
N THR A 63 4.67 -2.17 8.47
CA THR A 63 6.05 -2.61 8.73
C THR A 63 6.96 -1.40 8.91
N SER A 64 8.23 -1.61 9.28
CA SER A 64 9.25 -0.59 9.13
C SER A 64 9.49 -0.26 7.65
N HIS A 65 10.17 0.86 7.40
CA HIS A 65 10.55 1.26 6.05
C HIS A 65 11.66 0.34 5.51
N PRO A 66 11.64 -0.03 4.21
CA PRO A 66 12.65 -0.91 3.60
C PRO A 66 14.06 -0.31 3.52
N SER A 67 14.24 0.97 3.87
CA SER A 67 15.57 1.59 3.88
C SER A 67 16.53 0.86 4.83
N PRO A 68 17.85 0.92 4.57
CA PRO A 68 18.85 0.17 5.35
C PRO A 68 18.76 0.38 6.87
N LEU A 69 18.38 1.59 7.30
CA LEU A 69 18.22 1.95 8.71
C LEU A 69 17.04 1.23 9.39
N GLY A 70 15.98 0.94 8.64
CA GLY A 70 14.73 0.37 9.16
C GLY A 70 14.54 -1.12 8.86
N ALA A 71 15.30 -1.68 7.91
CA ALA A 71 14.99 -2.98 7.31
C ALA A 71 15.03 -4.17 8.29
N SER A 72 15.98 -4.21 9.23
CA SER A 72 16.25 -5.39 10.07
C SER A 72 16.23 -5.16 11.59
N LYS A 73 16.53 -3.95 12.08
CA LYS A 73 16.73 -3.66 13.51
C LYS A 73 15.62 -2.79 14.10
N THR A 74 14.36 -3.22 13.94
CA THR A 74 13.20 -2.53 14.53
C THR A 74 12.22 -3.53 15.14
N SER A 75 11.24 -3.06 15.92
CA SER A 75 10.19 -3.91 16.52
C SER A 75 9.27 -4.58 15.50
N SER A 76 9.27 -4.13 14.25
CA SER A 76 8.46 -4.69 13.16
C SER A 76 9.23 -4.55 11.84
N PRO A 77 10.29 -5.38 11.65
CA PRO A 77 11.21 -5.22 10.52
C PRO A 77 10.52 -5.46 9.18
N PHE A 78 10.95 -4.73 8.15
CA PHE A 78 10.50 -4.94 6.78
C PHE A 78 10.93 -6.31 6.26
N LEU A 79 12.21 -6.67 6.48
CA LEU A 79 12.71 -7.99 6.13
C LEU A 79 12.05 -9.04 7.03
N GLY A 80 11.52 -10.09 6.42
CA GLY A 80 10.76 -11.12 7.13
C GLY A 80 9.31 -10.75 7.47
N SER A 81 8.86 -9.51 7.19
CA SER A 81 7.46 -9.09 7.43
C SER A 81 6.42 -9.85 6.63
N ARG A 82 6.84 -10.47 5.52
CA ARG A 82 5.99 -11.13 4.51
C ARG A 82 4.84 -10.23 4.03
N CYS A 83 5.06 -8.90 3.95
CA CYS A 83 3.99 -7.95 3.64
C CYS A 83 3.34 -8.22 2.27
N PHE A 84 4.10 -8.65 1.27
CA PHE A 84 3.58 -8.99 -0.07
C PHE A 84 2.69 -10.24 -0.08
N SER A 85 3.13 -11.34 0.56
CA SER A 85 2.31 -12.55 0.61
C SER A 85 1.04 -12.32 1.44
N ARG A 86 1.16 -11.62 2.57
CA ARG A 86 0.01 -11.22 3.40
C ARG A 86 -0.98 -10.33 2.64
N ALA A 87 -0.49 -9.47 1.75
CA ALA A 87 -1.36 -8.68 0.88
C ALA A 87 -2.15 -9.58 -0.08
N ASN A 88 -1.47 -10.54 -0.72
CA ASN A 88 -2.12 -11.52 -1.59
C ASN A 88 -3.10 -12.41 -0.83
N ASP A 89 -2.79 -12.83 0.39
CA ASP A 89 -3.70 -13.61 1.23
C ASP A 89 -4.99 -12.80 1.52
N ALA A 90 -4.85 -11.53 1.88
CA ALA A 90 -6.00 -10.64 2.09
C ALA A 90 -6.83 -10.38 0.82
N LEU A 91 -6.21 -10.36 -0.36
CA LEU A 91 -6.92 -10.28 -1.63
C LEU A 91 -7.70 -11.57 -1.92
N LYS A 92 -7.06 -12.74 -1.73
CA LYS A 92 -7.69 -14.05 -1.93
C LYS A 92 -8.89 -14.27 -1.01
N GLU A 93 -8.77 -13.89 0.27
CA GLU A 93 -9.87 -13.95 1.23
C GLU A 93 -11.12 -13.17 0.77
N ARG A 94 -10.92 -12.17 -0.08
CA ARG A 94 -11.97 -11.33 -0.67
C ARG A 94 -12.38 -11.76 -2.08
N GLY A 95 -11.88 -12.90 -2.56
CA GLY A 95 -12.11 -13.38 -3.93
C GLY A 95 -11.53 -12.46 -5.00
N MET A 96 -10.47 -11.70 -4.67
CA MET A 96 -9.73 -10.87 -5.61
C MET A 96 -8.50 -11.61 -6.11
N GLU A 97 -8.09 -11.28 -7.33
CA GLU A 97 -6.88 -11.85 -7.93
C GLU A 97 -5.64 -11.39 -7.15
N PRO A 98 -4.72 -12.30 -6.78
CA PRO A 98 -3.45 -11.94 -6.16
C PRO A 98 -2.59 -11.10 -7.11
N ILE A 99 -1.77 -10.23 -6.54
CA ILE A 99 -0.79 -9.47 -7.33
C ILE A 99 0.39 -10.38 -7.64
N ASP A 100 0.78 -10.46 -8.92
CA ASP A 100 2.10 -10.93 -9.29
C ASP A 100 3.12 -9.84 -8.99
N TRP A 101 4.03 -10.11 -8.07
CA TRP A 101 5.07 -9.18 -7.64
C TRP A 101 6.37 -9.35 -8.42
N ASN A 102 6.44 -10.31 -9.34
CA ASN A 102 7.59 -10.48 -10.21
C ASN A 102 7.63 -9.32 -11.22
N ILE A 103 8.78 -8.64 -11.27
CA ILE A 103 9.02 -7.53 -12.21
C ILE A 103 9.81 -7.97 -13.45
N ASP A 104 10.28 -9.22 -13.46
CA ASP A 104 11.09 -9.79 -14.54
C ASP A 104 10.21 -10.36 -15.69
N GLY A 105 8.88 -10.23 -15.58
CA GLY A 105 7.94 -10.71 -16.58
C GLY A 105 7.88 -9.80 -17.81
N GLU A 106 7.90 -10.40 -19.00
CA GLU A 106 7.49 -9.73 -20.24
C GLU A 106 6.09 -9.11 -20.03
N LEU A 107 5.97 -7.81 -20.30
CA LEU A 107 4.69 -7.13 -20.24
C LEU A 107 3.69 -7.88 -21.16
N PRO A 108 2.49 -8.24 -20.68
CA PRO A 108 1.45 -8.74 -21.57
C PRO A 108 1.15 -7.62 -22.58
N ASN A 109 1.59 -7.82 -23.82
CA ASN A 109 1.55 -6.90 -24.97
C ASN A 109 2.75 -5.94 -25.15
N SER A 110 3.99 -6.41 -25.01
CA SER A 110 5.08 -5.79 -25.78
C SER A 110 4.99 -6.31 -27.24
N PRO A 111 4.80 -5.46 -28.27
CA PRO A 111 4.62 -5.91 -29.65
C PRO A 111 5.86 -6.56 -30.27
N ASP A 112 7.01 -6.47 -29.62
CA ASP A 112 8.28 -6.80 -30.27
C ASP A 112 8.72 -8.22 -29.93
N GLY A 113 7.96 -9.17 -30.47
CA GLY A 113 8.45 -10.50 -30.74
C GLY A 113 9.25 -10.50 -32.05
N GLY A 114 10.55 -10.80 -31.96
CA GLY A 114 11.35 -11.34 -33.05
C GLY A 114 12.13 -10.33 -33.90
N CYS A 115 13.41 -10.16 -33.58
CA CYS A 115 14.56 -10.66 -34.36
C CYS A 115 15.87 -10.34 -33.64
#